data_AF-C4XYQ0-F1
#
_entry.id   AF-C4XYQ0-F1
#
_cell.length_a   1.000
_cell.length_b   1.000
_cell.length_c   1.000
_cell.angle_alpha   90.00
_cell.angle_beta   90.00
_cell.angle_gamma   90.00
#
_symmetry.space_group_name_H-M   'P 1'
#
loop_
_entity.id
_entity.type
_entity.pdbx_description
1 polymer ?
#
loop_
_entity_poly.entity_id
_entity_poly.type
_entity_poly.pdbx_seq_one_letter_code
_entity_poly.pdbx_strand_id
1 'polypeptide(L)'
;MHPHLEKTTSGSSPNISTPKMESKPKGQPSRHGKKAWRKNIDVDDIQAGLEAKRENEVLLGDDSDFIIDNEGDSKSKTPAFIRKTSEILANKSKVPSVSSRKVKHKVSKSQANRLMALAGRSVTTSKVQARSEKEGIIRASSLDVWGTASEEELPEVYKKTPFLSYTAAKKAPKTLSHQPVALETPAPLETVIHAGKSYNPDLKSWKDLINKEFNLENSIEMKRQEMEEHQKRIQYLIATLDDKEFEESDDEEGKEEEGAGENEDEDDSYKLSLNERTELKIKTKTRRNKEMRHKQRLELEKKLKDLKKQIHDLSNLETIESEVEKKLSSVKKRSERKYRRHGKHEVGSRMRGVSMMTSIETMNQKYSI
;
A
#
# COMPACT_ATOMS: atom_id res chain seq x y z
N MET A 1 -6.54 -10.25 67.24
CA MET A 1 -7.55 -9.21 67.56
C MET A 1 -7.08 -7.90 66.96
N HIS A 2 -8.04 -7.18 66.36
CA HIS A 2 -7.99 -5.87 65.71
C HIS A 2 -7.89 -5.86 64.16
N PRO A 3 -9.01 -5.52 63.48
CA PRO A 3 -9.11 -5.33 62.04
C PRO A 3 -8.91 -3.85 61.66
N HIS A 4 -8.33 -3.57 60.49
CA HIS A 4 -8.33 -2.22 59.91
C HIS A 4 -8.65 -2.26 58.41
N LEU A 5 -9.95 -2.13 58.13
CA LEU A 5 -10.59 -1.28 57.13
C LEU A 5 -9.82 -0.94 55.84
N GLU A 6 -10.26 -1.57 54.74
CA GLU A 6 -10.01 -1.17 53.36
C GLU A 6 -10.72 0.16 53.06
N LYS A 7 -9.98 1.13 52.49
CA LYS A 7 -10.53 2.39 51.97
C LYS A 7 -10.62 2.30 50.44
N THR A 8 -11.83 2.35 49.93
CA THR A 8 -12.16 2.59 48.53
C THR A 8 -11.80 4.02 48.14
N THR A 9 -10.93 4.22 47.15
CA THR A 9 -10.74 5.53 46.50
C THR A 9 -11.39 5.51 45.12
N SER A 10 -12.52 6.22 45.04
CA SER A 10 -13.25 6.58 43.83
C SER A 10 -12.42 7.43 42.88
N GLY A 11 -12.74 7.33 41.58
CA GLY A 11 -11.95 7.80 40.45
C GLY A 11 -11.64 9.30 40.38
N SER A 12 -10.51 9.59 39.77
CA SER A 12 -10.08 10.91 39.33
C SER A 12 -9.94 10.87 37.80
N SER A 13 -10.98 11.29 37.09
CA SER A 13 -10.93 11.51 35.64
C SER A 13 -10.24 12.85 35.36
N PRO A 14 -9.35 12.93 34.36
CA PRO A 14 -8.65 14.15 34.01
C PRO A 14 -9.62 15.21 33.46
N ASN A 15 -9.49 16.41 34.01
CA ASN A 15 -10.29 17.59 33.74
C ASN A 15 -10.00 18.10 32.31
N ILE A 16 -10.81 17.70 31.32
CA ILE A 16 -10.76 18.29 29.98
C ILE A 16 -11.42 19.68 30.06
N SER A 17 -10.61 20.71 29.85
CA SER A 17 -11.06 22.10 29.75
C SER A 17 -11.95 22.23 28.51
N THR A 18 -13.25 22.40 28.71
CA THR A 18 -14.17 22.84 27.67
C THR A 18 -13.93 24.34 27.40
N PRO A 19 -13.78 24.77 26.13
CA PRO A 19 -13.70 26.18 25.82
C PRO A 19 -15.06 26.81 26.12
N LYS A 20 -15.05 27.81 27.01
CA LYS A 20 -16.21 28.62 27.36
C LYS A 20 -16.63 29.43 26.12
N MET A 21 -17.58 28.88 25.35
CA MET A 21 -18.23 29.59 24.25
C MET A 21 -18.99 30.79 24.83
N GLU A 22 -18.48 31.99 24.57
CA GLU A 22 -19.12 33.24 24.98
C GLU A 22 -20.49 33.37 24.30
N SER A 23 -21.56 33.24 25.08
CA SER A 23 -22.92 33.48 24.60
C SER A 23 -23.11 34.99 24.36
N LYS A 24 -23.19 35.41 23.09
CA LYS A 24 -23.60 36.77 22.74
C LYS A 24 -24.96 37.10 23.37
N PRO A 25 -25.18 38.32 23.89
CA PRO A 25 -26.48 38.70 24.47
C PRO A 25 -27.57 38.62 23.39
N LYS A 26 -28.60 37.80 23.63
CA LYS A 26 -29.75 37.64 22.74
C LYS A 26 -30.52 38.96 22.66
N GLY A 27 -30.57 39.55 21.46
CA GLY A 27 -31.24 40.82 21.21
C GLY A 27 -32.73 40.77 21.57
N GLN A 28 -33.22 41.87 22.13
CA GLN A 28 -34.62 42.05 22.54
C GLN A 28 -35.62 41.59 21.45
N PRO A 29 -36.67 40.82 21.79
CA PRO A 29 -37.67 40.41 20.81
C PRO A 29 -38.47 41.63 20.32
N SER A 30 -38.10 42.11 19.15
CA SER A 30 -38.80 43.19 18.45
C SER A 30 -40.25 42.80 18.15
N ARG A 31 -41.15 43.79 18.20
CA ARG A 31 -42.58 43.69 17.81
C ARG A 31 -42.69 43.32 16.33
N HIS A 32 -42.55 42.04 16.01
CA HIS A 32 -42.67 41.58 14.64
C HIS A 32 -43.48 40.29 14.60
N GLY A 33 -44.48 40.24 13.69
CA GLY A 33 -45.57 39.26 13.72
C GLY A 33 -45.13 37.80 13.57
N LYS A 34 -46.09 36.86 13.57
CA LYS A 34 -45.83 35.38 13.55
C LYS A 34 -44.80 34.89 12.51
N LYS A 35 -44.64 35.58 11.37
CA LYS A 35 -43.62 35.23 10.35
C LYS A 35 -42.19 35.52 10.81
N ALA A 36 -41.98 36.52 11.65
CA ALA A 36 -40.68 36.87 12.21
C ALA A 36 -40.26 35.95 13.35
N TRP A 37 -41.22 35.50 14.17
CA TRP A 37 -40.96 34.52 15.23
C TRP A 37 -40.31 33.25 14.63
N ARG A 38 -40.82 32.73 13.51
CA ARG A 38 -40.21 31.56 12.84
C ARG A 38 -38.73 31.73 12.47
N LYS A 39 -38.25 32.97 12.30
CA LYS A 39 -36.85 33.27 11.92
C LYS A 39 -35.94 33.55 13.11
N ASN A 40 -36.51 33.83 14.28
CA ASN A 40 -35.78 34.13 15.51
C ASN A 40 -35.92 33.02 16.56
N ILE A 41 -36.48 31.86 16.18
CA ILE A 41 -36.43 30.66 17.02
C ILE A 41 -35.02 30.13 16.90
N ASP A 42 -34.32 30.17 18.01
CA ASP A 42 -33.01 29.55 18.15
C ASP A 42 -33.17 28.03 18.07
N VAL A 43 -32.61 27.44 17.03
CA VAL A 43 -32.55 26.00 16.80
C VAL A 43 -31.12 25.49 16.91
N ASP A 44 -30.15 26.35 17.24
CA ASP A 44 -28.72 26.03 17.18
C ASP A 44 -28.38 24.95 18.21
N ASP A 45 -28.99 24.98 19.40
CA ASP A 45 -28.82 23.94 20.43
C ASP A 45 -29.33 22.57 19.95
N ILE A 46 -30.45 22.55 19.22
CA ILE A 46 -31.03 21.32 18.67
C ILE A 46 -30.18 20.80 17.51
N GLN A 47 -29.73 21.71 16.66
CA GLN A 47 -28.87 21.42 15.52
C GLN A 47 -27.53 20.83 16.00
N ALA A 48 -26.87 21.48 16.97
CA ALA A 48 -25.61 21.04 17.56
C ALA A 48 -25.76 19.67 18.25
N GLY A 49 -26.87 19.42 18.95
CA GLY A 49 -27.15 18.11 19.54
C GLY A 49 -27.35 16.99 18.50
N LEU A 50 -27.95 17.30 17.35
CA LEU A 50 -28.09 16.35 16.24
C LEU A 50 -26.76 16.14 15.49
N GLU A 51 -25.95 17.18 15.36
CA GLU A 51 -24.64 17.13 14.71
C GLU A 51 -23.65 16.31 15.54
N ALA A 52 -23.60 16.53 16.86
CA ALA A 52 -22.81 15.72 17.78
C ALA A 52 -23.23 14.24 17.78
N LYS A 53 -24.53 13.94 17.63
CA LYS A 53 -25.00 12.55 17.46
C LYS A 53 -24.48 11.93 16.16
N ARG A 54 -24.53 12.65 15.04
CA ARG A 54 -23.95 12.17 13.78
C ARG A 54 -22.43 12.00 13.87
N GLU A 55 -21.73 12.91 14.52
CA GLU A 55 -20.27 12.79 14.73
C GLU A 55 -19.93 11.57 15.60
N ASN A 56 -20.71 11.32 16.66
CA ASN A 56 -20.56 10.12 17.48
C ASN A 56 -20.86 8.84 16.68
N GLU A 57 -21.92 8.82 15.87
CA GLU A 57 -22.23 7.70 14.96
C GLU A 57 -21.11 7.48 13.92
N VAL A 58 -20.46 8.54 13.42
CA VAL A 58 -19.33 8.45 12.47
C VAL A 58 -18.05 7.95 13.15
N LEU A 59 -17.77 8.42 14.36
CA LEU A 59 -16.53 8.07 15.08
C LEU A 59 -16.61 6.71 15.77
N LEU A 60 -17.73 6.40 16.42
CA LEU A 60 -17.91 5.22 17.26
C LEU A 60 -18.77 4.14 16.57
N GLY A 61 -19.71 4.54 15.70
CA GLY A 61 -20.74 3.63 15.19
C GLY A 61 -21.80 3.29 16.24
N ASP A 62 -22.91 2.69 15.81
CA ASP A 62 -23.93 2.18 16.74
C ASP A 62 -23.51 0.82 17.32
N ASP A 63 -23.57 0.65 18.64
CA ASP A 63 -23.19 -0.60 19.34
C ASP A 63 -24.01 -1.83 18.86
N SER A 64 -25.17 -1.61 18.24
CA SER A 64 -26.00 -2.66 17.65
C SER A 64 -25.40 -3.28 16.38
N ASP A 65 -24.49 -2.57 15.72
CA ASP A 65 -23.88 -3.01 14.45
C ASP A 65 -22.60 -3.82 14.68
N PHE A 66 -22.06 -3.82 15.91
CA PHE A 66 -20.87 -4.59 16.29
C PHE A 66 -21.24 -5.87 17.04
N ILE A 67 -21.82 -6.83 16.32
CA ILE A 67 -21.90 -8.22 16.80
C ILE A 67 -20.59 -8.90 16.43
N ILE A 68 -19.81 -9.29 17.45
CA ILE A 68 -18.61 -10.13 17.25
C ILE A 68 -19.10 -11.53 16.90
N ASP A 69 -19.07 -11.83 15.60
CA ASP A 69 -19.42 -13.14 15.07
C ASP A 69 -18.34 -14.16 15.47
N ASN A 70 -18.66 -15.03 16.42
CA ASN A 70 -17.79 -16.12 16.88
C ASN A 70 -18.04 -17.43 16.11
N GLU A 71 -19.05 -17.48 15.24
CA GLU A 71 -19.35 -18.66 14.41
C GLU A 71 -19.02 -18.35 12.95
N GLY A 72 -17.94 -18.94 12.42
CA GLY A 72 -17.55 -18.71 11.04
C GLY A 72 -18.68 -19.02 10.05
N ASP A 73 -19.09 -18.03 9.27
CA ASP A 73 -20.11 -18.18 8.23
C ASP A 73 -19.62 -19.18 7.15
N SER A 74 -20.14 -20.40 7.19
CA SER A 74 -19.84 -21.48 6.23
C SER A 74 -20.39 -21.21 4.82
N LYS A 75 -21.16 -20.13 4.65
CA LYS A 75 -21.70 -19.71 3.36
C LYS A 75 -20.72 -18.74 2.73
N SER A 76 -19.85 -19.28 1.86
CA SER A 76 -19.04 -18.48 0.95
C SER A 76 -19.91 -17.41 0.30
N LYS A 77 -19.54 -16.13 0.44
CA LYS A 77 -20.18 -15.00 -0.25
C LYS A 77 -20.35 -15.38 -1.72
N THR A 78 -21.59 -15.61 -2.15
CA THR A 78 -21.88 -15.86 -3.56
C THR A 78 -21.33 -14.67 -4.35
N PRO A 79 -20.62 -14.88 -5.46
CA PRO A 79 -20.04 -13.78 -6.22
C PRO A 79 -21.14 -12.79 -6.57
N ALA A 80 -20.89 -11.51 -6.31
CA ALA A 80 -21.81 -10.44 -6.66
C ALA A 80 -22.01 -10.46 -8.18
N PHE A 81 -23.11 -11.06 -8.64
CA PHE A 81 -23.48 -11.04 -10.04
C PHE A 81 -23.68 -9.58 -10.46
N ILE A 82 -22.99 -9.15 -11.51
CA ILE A 82 -23.22 -7.87 -12.16
C ILE A 82 -24.63 -7.94 -12.77
N ARG A 83 -25.62 -7.41 -12.05
CA ARG A 83 -27.00 -7.37 -12.51
C ARG A 83 -27.10 -6.38 -13.67
N LYS A 84 -27.83 -6.74 -14.72
CA LYS A 84 -28.12 -5.82 -15.83
C LYS A 84 -28.91 -4.62 -15.29
N THR A 85 -28.77 -3.45 -15.90
CA THR A 85 -29.47 -2.21 -15.48
C THR A 85 -30.98 -2.40 -15.38
N SER A 86 -31.57 -3.22 -16.26
CA SER A 86 -32.99 -3.61 -16.22
C SER A 86 -33.38 -4.41 -14.97
N GLU A 87 -32.48 -5.25 -14.48
CA GLU A 87 -32.69 -6.08 -13.30
C GLU A 87 -32.55 -5.27 -12.00
N ILE A 88 -31.68 -4.27 -11.99
CA ILE A 88 -31.56 -3.30 -10.89
C ILE A 88 -32.85 -2.46 -10.79
N LEU A 89 -33.42 -2.04 -11.92
CA LEU A 89 -34.68 -1.29 -11.95
C LEU A 89 -35.89 -2.13 -11.53
N ALA A 90 -35.87 -3.44 -11.76
CA ALA A 90 -36.92 -4.37 -11.33
C ALA A 90 -36.87 -4.66 -9.81
N ASN A 91 -35.69 -4.62 -9.20
CA ASN A 91 -35.49 -4.86 -7.76
C ASN A 91 -35.43 -3.55 -6.96
N LYS A 92 -36.38 -2.66 -7.17
CA LYS A 92 -36.56 -1.50 -6.28
C LYS A 92 -37.34 -1.94 -5.04
N SER A 93 -36.63 -1.90 -3.90
CA SER A 93 -37.11 -2.02 -2.50
C SER A 93 -38.01 -3.23 -2.14
N LYS A 94 -37.82 -3.76 -0.93
CA LYS A 94 -38.68 -4.83 -0.37
C LYS A 94 -40.10 -4.34 -0.02
N VAL A 95 -40.37 -3.06 -0.26
CA VAL A 95 -41.64 -2.41 0.02
C VAL A 95 -42.50 -2.47 -1.25
N PRO A 96 -43.59 -3.24 -1.27
CA PRO A 96 -44.46 -3.32 -2.44
C PRO A 96 -45.08 -1.94 -2.71
N SER A 97 -45.20 -1.57 -3.99
CA SER A 97 -45.97 -0.38 -4.35
C SER A 97 -47.44 -0.58 -3.97
N VAL A 98 -48.07 0.47 -3.47
CA VAL A 98 -49.49 0.45 -3.07
C VAL A 98 -50.33 0.23 -4.34
N SER A 99 -50.70 -1.02 -4.60
CA SER A 99 -51.52 -1.41 -5.75
C SER A 99 -53.00 -1.24 -5.39
N SER A 100 -53.67 -0.27 -6.01
CA SER A 100 -55.09 0.05 -5.79
C SER A 100 -56.06 -0.95 -6.46
N ARG A 101 -55.56 -2.00 -7.12
CA ARG A 101 -56.40 -2.98 -7.83
C ARG A 101 -55.93 -4.40 -7.59
N LYS A 102 -56.82 -5.25 -7.06
CA LYS A 102 -56.61 -6.69 -6.93
C LYS A 102 -56.54 -7.32 -8.32
N VAL A 103 -55.33 -7.55 -8.83
CA VAL A 103 -55.12 -8.31 -10.07
C VAL A 103 -55.25 -9.79 -9.72
N LYS A 104 -56.25 -10.46 -10.29
CA LYS A 104 -56.36 -11.93 -10.20
C LYS A 104 -55.27 -12.51 -11.10
N HIS A 105 -54.18 -13.00 -10.50
CA HIS A 105 -53.14 -13.70 -11.24
C HIS A 105 -53.71 -15.01 -11.80
N LYS A 106 -53.87 -15.09 -13.12
CA LYS A 106 -54.25 -16.32 -13.81
C LYS A 106 -53.01 -17.22 -13.84
N VAL A 107 -52.99 -18.24 -12.98
CA VAL A 107 -52.01 -19.33 -13.07
C VAL A 107 -52.32 -20.20 -14.28
N SER A 108 -51.27 -20.65 -14.98
CA SER A 108 -51.42 -21.54 -16.13
C SER A 108 -52.02 -22.87 -15.70
N LYS A 109 -52.77 -23.53 -16.59
CA LYS A 109 -53.44 -24.81 -16.30
C LYS A 109 -52.44 -25.89 -15.86
N SER A 110 -51.22 -25.86 -16.39
CA SER A 110 -50.11 -26.73 -15.98
C SER A 110 -49.67 -26.46 -14.54
N GLN A 111 -49.52 -25.19 -14.16
CA GLN A 111 -49.15 -24.81 -12.80
C GLN A 111 -50.25 -25.13 -11.79
N ALA A 112 -51.52 -24.94 -12.15
CA ALA A 112 -52.67 -25.34 -11.34
C ALA A 112 -52.69 -26.86 -11.12
N ASN A 113 -52.48 -27.65 -12.17
CA ASN A 113 -52.41 -29.11 -12.06
C ASN A 113 -51.22 -29.57 -11.21
N ARG A 114 -50.06 -28.91 -11.31
CA ARG A 114 -48.89 -29.18 -10.47
C ARG A 114 -49.16 -28.88 -8.99
N LEU A 115 -49.82 -27.76 -8.69
CA LEU A 115 -50.20 -27.41 -7.31
C LEU A 115 -51.25 -28.38 -6.76
N MET A 116 -52.21 -28.80 -7.58
CA MET A 116 -53.18 -29.82 -7.18
C MET A 116 -52.51 -31.19 -6.94
N ALA A 117 -51.52 -31.57 -7.75
CA ALA A 117 -50.72 -32.77 -7.52
C ALA A 117 -49.90 -32.69 -6.22
N LEU A 118 -49.25 -31.55 -5.93
CA LEU A 118 -48.55 -31.31 -4.65
C LEU A 118 -49.50 -31.34 -3.45
N ALA A 119 -50.74 -30.88 -3.63
CA ALA A 119 -51.80 -30.99 -2.63
C ALA A 119 -52.40 -32.40 -2.52
N GLY A 120 -51.91 -33.38 -3.30
CA GLY A 120 -52.38 -34.78 -3.30
C GLY A 120 -53.74 -34.97 -3.97
N ARG A 121 -54.18 -34.01 -4.79
CA ARG A 121 -55.43 -34.01 -5.55
C ARG A 121 -55.10 -34.03 -7.05
N SER A 122 -54.58 -35.13 -7.55
CA SER A 122 -54.44 -35.30 -9.01
C SER A 122 -55.81 -35.66 -9.61
N VAL A 123 -56.08 -35.24 -10.85
CA VAL A 123 -57.32 -35.58 -11.58
C VAL A 123 -57.27 -37.01 -12.16
N THR A 124 -56.06 -37.58 -12.27
CA THR A 124 -55.79 -38.78 -13.07
C THR A 124 -55.33 -39.99 -12.25
N THR A 125 -54.93 -39.84 -10.97
CA THR A 125 -54.52 -40.97 -10.13
C THR A 125 -55.43 -41.11 -8.91
N SER A 126 -55.57 -42.34 -8.39
CA SER A 126 -56.42 -42.58 -7.23
C SER A 126 -55.86 -41.86 -5.99
N LYS A 127 -56.75 -41.24 -5.19
CA LYS A 127 -56.38 -40.45 -4.00
C LYS A 127 -55.52 -41.21 -2.99
N VAL A 128 -55.66 -42.54 -2.93
CA VAL A 128 -54.91 -43.42 -2.05
C VAL A 128 -53.46 -43.56 -2.49
N GLN A 129 -53.23 -43.66 -3.80
CA GLN A 129 -51.90 -43.82 -4.38
C GLN A 129 -51.07 -42.54 -4.25
N ALA A 130 -51.70 -41.37 -4.47
CA ALA A 130 -51.05 -40.07 -4.26
C ALA A 130 -50.71 -39.79 -2.77
N ARG A 131 -51.51 -40.32 -1.83
CA ARG A 131 -51.18 -40.24 -0.39
C ARG A 131 -50.02 -41.14 -0.02
N SER A 132 -50.00 -42.37 -0.51
CA SER A 132 -48.91 -43.33 -0.27
C SER A 132 -47.57 -42.81 -0.80
N GLU A 133 -47.55 -42.18 -1.97
CA GLU A 133 -46.36 -41.54 -2.54
C GLU A 133 -45.91 -40.32 -1.74
N LYS A 134 -46.85 -39.50 -1.23
CA LYS A 134 -46.54 -38.32 -0.39
C LYS A 134 -46.01 -38.72 0.98
N GLU A 135 -46.58 -39.77 1.57
CA GLU A 135 -46.24 -40.24 2.90
C GLU A 135 -44.96 -41.10 2.90
N GLY A 136 -44.42 -41.46 1.73
CA GLY A 136 -43.08 -42.05 1.59
C GLY A 136 -42.94 -43.45 2.20
N ILE A 137 -44.05 -44.07 2.60
CA ILE A 137 -44.11 -45.30 3.41
C ILE A 137 -43.46 -46.52 2.71
N ILE A 138 -43.25 -46.47 1.39
CA ILE A 138 -42.73 -47.60 0.62
C ILE A 138 -41.19 -47.57 0.47
N ARG A 139 -40.49 -46.53 0.95
CA ARG A 139 -39.03 -46.36 0.73
C ARG A 139 -38.15 -46.39 1.98
N ALA A 140 -38.55 -47.10 3.03
CA ALA A 140 -37.69 -47.32 4.20
C ALA A 140 -36.97 -48.67 4.10
N SER A 141 -36.02 -48.80 3.17
CA SER A 141 -34.94 -49.78 3.35
C SER A 141 -33.99 -49.21 4.41
N SER A 142 -33.69 -50.01 5.43
CA SER A 142 -32.85 -49.69 6.59
C SER A 142 -31.63 -48.82 6.25
N LEU A 143 -31.75 -47.51 6.47
CA LEU A 143 -30.68 -46.53 6.32
C LEU A 143 -30.09 -46.27 7.71
N ASP A 144 -28.82 -46.66 7.89
CA ASP A 144 -28.07 -46.41 9.12
C ASP A 144 -27.88 -44.90 9.32
N VAL A 145 -28.46 -44.37 10.40
CA VAL A 145 -28.49 -42.94 10.72
C VAL A 145 -27.15 -42.46 11.33
N TRP A 146 -26.29 -43.39 11.75
CA TRP A 146 -25.02 -43.10 12.44
C TRP A 146 -23.77 -43.47 11.64
N GLY A 147 -23.93 -44.19 10.53
CA GLY A 147 -22.86 -44.38 9.55
C GLY A 147 -22.56 -43.07 8.81
N THR A 148 -21.28 -42.79 8.55
CA THR A 148 -20.90 -41.74 7.59
C THR A 148 -21.67 -42.00 6.32
N ALA A 149 -22.59 -41.10 5.96
CA ALA A 149 -23.37 -41.21 4.75
C ALA A 149 -22.38 -41.45 3.61
N SER A 150 -22.35 -42.69 3.11
CA SER A 150 -21.74 -42.97 1.82
C SER A 150 -22.54 -42.10 0.88
N GLU A 151 -21.95 -41.00 0.42
CA GLU A 151 -22.52 -40.20 -0.64
C GLU A 151 -22.71 -41.15 -1.81
N GLU A 152 -23.92 -41.69 -1.95
CA GLU A 152 -24.31 -42.49 -3.10
C GLU A 152 -24.09 -41.56 -4.28
N GLU A 153 -23.03 -41.84 -5.03
CA GLU A 153 -22.70 -41.06 -6.20
C GLU A 153 -23.92 -41.05 -7.11
N LEU A 154 -24.55 -39.88 -7.23
CA LEU A 154 -25.68 -39.70 -8.15
C LEU A 154 -25.36 -40.40 -9.47
N PRO A 155 -26.26 -41.26 -9.99
CA PRO A 155 -26.00 -42.03 -11.21
C PRO A 155 -25.50 -41.09 -12.31
N GLU A 156 -24.51 -41.52 -13.10
CA GLU A 156 -23.86 -40.65 -14.10
C GLU A 156 -24.84 -39.94 -15.05
N VAL A 157 -26.01 -40.56 -15.27
CA VAL A 157 -27.12 -40.04 -16.06
C VAL A 157 -27.63 -38.71 -15.51
N TYR A 158 -27.72 -38.56 -14.18
CA TYR A 158 -28.19 -37.33 -13.53
C TYR A 158 -27.11 -36.23 -13.49
N LYS A 159 -25.82 -36.61 -13.44
CA LYS A 159 -24.68 -35.69 -13.49
C LYS A 159 -24.51 -34.99 -14.86
N LYS A 160 -25.02 -35.60 -15.94
CA LYS A 160 -24.89 -35.13 -17.34
C LYS A 160 -26.16 -34.48 -17.90
N THR A 161 -27.18 -34.23 -17.07
CA THR A 161 -28.42 -33.60 -17.56
C THR A 161 -28.24 -32.10 -17.82
N PRO A 162 -28.91 -31.52 -18.84
CA PRO A 162 -28.85 -30.08 -19.14
C PRO A 162 -29.50 -29.19 -18.07
N PHE A 163 -30.09 -29.79 -17.02
CA PHE A 163 -30.73 -29.07 -15.92
C PHE A 163 -29.76 -28.67 -14.80
N LEU A 164 -28.53 -29.21 -14.79
CA LEU A 164 -27.47 -28.84 -13.87
C LEU A 164 -26.41 -28.05 -14.63
N SER A 165 -26.49 -26.72 -14.60
CA SER A 165 -25.63 -25.82 -15.39
C SER A 165 -24.17 -25.77 -14.93
N TYR A 166 -23.86 -26.28 -13.74
CA TYR A 166 -22.53 -26.31 -13.17
C TYR A 166 -22.23 -27.70 -12.58
N THR A 167 -21.10 -28.29 -12.98
CA THR A 167 -20.55 -29.50 -12.38
C THR A 167 -19.32 -29.12 -11.56
N ALA A 168 -19.17 -29.67 -10.36
CA ALA A 168 -17.98 -29.45 -9.55
C ALA A 168 -16.73 -30.00 -10.27
N ALA A 169 -15.61 -29.28 -10.18
CA ALA A 169 -14.37 -29.69 -10.83
C ALA A 169 -13.83 -30.99 -10.22
N LYS A 170 -13.83 -32.07 -11.00
CA LYS A 170 -13.33 -33.40 -10.56
C LYS A 170 -11.81 -33.52 -10.52
N LYS A 171 -11.09 -32.69 -11.29
CA LYS A 171 -9.63 -32.73 -11.41
C LYS A 171 -9.01 -31.42 -10.93
N ALA A 172 -8.01 -31.51 -10.08
CA ALA A 172 -7.22 -30.35 -9.69
C ALA A 172 -6.46 -29.77 -10.90
N PRO A 173 -6.36 -28.43 -11.02
CA PRO A 173 -5.55 -27.81 -12.05
C PRO A 173 -4.07 -28.10 -11.83
N LYS A 174 -3.31 -28.27 -12.92
CA LYS A 174 -1.85 -28.53 -12.89
C LYS A 174 -1.07 -27.44 -12.14
N THR A 175 -1.62 -26.24 -12.04
CA THR A 175 -1.00 -25.10 -11.35
C THR A 175 -0.77 -25.33 -9.86
N LEU A 176 -1.62 -26.13 -9.20
CA LEU A 176 -1.45 -26.48 -7.79
C LEU A 176 -0.29 -27.45 -7.55
N SER A 177 0.16 -28.16 -8.58
CA SER A 177 1.31 -29.07 -8.50
C SER A 177 2.64 -28.34 -8.66
N HIS A 178 2.65 -27.09 -9.14
CA HIS A 178 3.87 -26.30 -9.24
C HIS A 178 4.28 -25.77 -7.87
N GLN A 179 5.59 -25.83 -7.56
CA GLN A 179 6.13 -25.27 -6.33
C GLN A 179 5.98 -23.73 -6.33
N PRO A 180 5.72 -23.12 -5.16
CA PRO A 180 5.68 -21.68 -5.06
C PRO A 180 7.04 -21.07 -5.39
N VAL A 181 7.03 -19.84 -5.90
CA VAL A 181 8.26 -19.09 -6.16
C VAL A 181 8.92 -18.77 -4.82
N ALA A 182 10.13 -19.32 -4.60
CA ALA A 182 10.93 -18.97 -3.45
C ALA A 182 11.33 -17.47 -3.50
N LEU A 183 10.95 -16.71 -2.48
CA LEU A 183 11.24 -15.28 -2.38
C LEU A 183 12.65 -15.01 -1.85
N GLU A 184 13.11 -15.89 -0.98
CA GLU A 184 14.50 -15.99 -0.59
C GLU A 184 15.22 -16.89 -1.59
N THR A 185 16.45 -16.54 -1.96
CA THR A 185 17.32 -17.49 -2.64
C THR A 185 17.37 -18.78 -1.82
N PRO A 186 17.40 -19.95 -2.46
CA PRO A 186 17.79 -21.18 -1.80
C PRO A 186 19.30 -21.08 -1.50
N ALA A 187 19.70 -20.14 -0.63
CA ALA A 187 20.75 -20.49 0.30
C ALA A 187 20.25 -21.80 0.93
N PRO A 188 21.04 -22.88 0.89
CA PRO A 188 20.63 -24.16 1.44
C PRO A 188 20.03 -23.85 2.78
N LEU A 189 18.72 -24.13 2.92
CA LEU A 189 17.95 -23.77 4.10
C LEU A 189 18.88 -24.01 5.28
N GLU A 190 19.24 -22.95 6.00
CA GLU A 190 20.04 -23.03 7.23
C GLU A 190 19.15 -23.73 8.29
N THR A 191 18.66 -24.93 7.99
CA THR A 191 18.11 -25.89 8.95
C THR A 191 19.19 -26.23 9.95
N VAL A 192 20.46 -26.08 9.56
CA VAL A 192 21.61 -26.10 10.46
C VAL A 192 21.89 -24.68 10.92
N ILE A 193 21.37 -24.35 12.11
CA ILE A 193 21.74 -23.16 12.86
C ILE A 193 23.27 -23.13 13.01
N HIS A 194 23.90 -21.97 12.77
CA HIS A 194 25.35 -21.83 12.94
C HIS A 194 25.78 -22.25 14.35
N ALA A 195 26.80 -23.12 14.47
CA ALA A 195 27.22 -23.71 15.74
C ALA A 195 27.56 -22.68 16.83
N GLY A 196 28.04 -21.48 16.43
CA GLY A 196 28.30 -20.36 17.33
C GLY A 196 27.08 -19.77 18.03
N LYS A 197 25.85 -20.12 17.61
CA LYS A 197 24.59 -19.73 18.27
C LYS A 197 24.11 -20.73 19.33
N SER A 198 24.84 -21.84 19.53
CA SER A 198 24.55 -22.76 20.62
C SER A 198 24.82 -22.11 21.99
N TYR A 199 24.23 -22.64 23.05
CA TYR A 199 24.40 -22.14 24.42
C TYR A 199 25.85 -22.29 24.94
N ASN A 200 26.60 -23.24 24.38
CA ASN A 200 28.00 -23.49 24.72
C ASN A 200 28.83 -23.66 23.44
N PRO A 201 29.09 -22.56 22.69
CA PRO A 201 29.78 -22.63 21.42
C PRO A 201 31.29 -22.82 21.62
N ASP A 202 31.95 -23.44 20.64
CA ASP A 202 33.41 -23.37 20.57
C ASP A 202 33.85 -21.93 20.26
N LEU A 203 34.95 -21.48 20.87
CA LEU A 203 35.44 -20.10 20.76
C LEU A 203 35.69 -19.71 19.29
N LYS A 204 36.20 -20.65 18.47
CA LYS A 204 36.41 -20.41 17.04
C LYS A 204 35.08 -20.17 16.33
N SER A 205 34.11 -21.05 16.55
CA SER A 205 32.78 -20.96 15.93
C SER A 205 31.99 -19.70 16.33
N TRP A 206 32.15 -19.23 17.57
CA TRP A 206 31.56 -18.01 18.09
C TRP A 206 32.22 -16.75 17.52
N LYS A 207 33.56 -16.70 17.48
CA LYS A 207 34.30 -15.61 16.81
C LYS A 207 33.93 -15.51 15.33
N ASP A 208 33.85 -16.64 14.64
CA ASP A 208 33.46 -16.70 13.24
C ASP A 208 32.03 -16.19 13.02
N LEU A 209 31.10 -16.47 13.94
CA LEU A 209 29.74 -15.91 13.90
C LEU A 209 29.77 -14.39 14.03
N ILE A 210 30.46 -13.89 15.06
CA ILE A 210 30.53 -12.45 15.36
C ILE A 210 31.18 -11.69 14.20
N ASN A 211 32.29 -12.19 13.68
CA ASN A 211 32.99 -11.54 12.56
C ASN A 211 32.10 -11.46 11.30
N LYS A 212 31.31 -12.49 11.02
CA LYS A 212 30.36 -12.48 9.89
C LYS A 212 29.27 -11.43 10.09
N GLU A 213 28.60 -11.43 11.24
CA GLU A 213 27.54 -10.47 11.56
C GLU A 213 28.08 -9.03 11.62
N PHE A 214 29.28 -8.84 12.20
CA PHE A 214 29.98 -7.57 12.25
C PHE A 214 30.30 -7.04 10.86
N ASN A 215 30.85 -7.85 9.96
CA ASN A 215 31.17 -7.40 8.60
C ASN A 215 29.91 -6.98 7.82
N LEU A 216 28.80 -7.70 8.02
CA LEU A 216 27.52 -7.31 7.43
C LEU A 216 27.05 -5.96 7.98
N GLU A 217 27.07 -5.77 9.29
CA GLU A 217 26.64 -4.52 9.91
C GLU A 217 27.55 -3.35 9.57
N ASN A 218 28.86 -3.56 9.60
CA ASN A 218 29.84 -2.56 9.20
C ASN A 218 29.58 -2.10 7.76
N SER A 219 29.25 -3.01 6.84
CA SER A 219 28.92 -2.62 5.46
C SER A 219 27.64 -1.78 5.33
N ILE A 220 26.70 -1.90 6.28
CA ILE A 220 25.48 -1.10 6.34
C ILE A 220 25.78 0.26 6.95
N GLU A 221 26.52 0.30 8.06
CA GLU A 221 26.93 1.53 8.73
C GLU A 221 27.86 2.39 7.86
N MET A 222 28.81 1.80 7.13
CA MET A 222 29.64 2.54 6.17
C MET A 222 28.80 3.22 5.09
N LYS A 223 27.80 2.52 4.53
CA LYS A 223 26.87 3.13 3.56
C LYS A 223 26.04 4.24 4.17
N ARG A 224 25.64 4.09 5.43
CA ARG A 224 24.92 5.13 6.17
C ARG A 224 25.78 6.39 6.34
N GLN A 225 27.05 6.21 6.70
CA GLN A 225 28.02 7.30 6.82
C GLN A 225 28.30 7.97 5.47
N GLU A 226 28.54 7.20 4.41
CA GLU A 226 28.73 7.72 3.05
C GLU A 226 27.55 8.61 2.61
N MET A 227 26.32 8.19 2.90
CA MET A 227 25.12 9.00 2.59
C MET A 227 25.04 10.27 3.43
N GLU A 228 25.44 10.22 4.70
CA GLU A 228 25.47 11.40 5.58
C GLU A 228 26.57 12.39 5.17
N GLU A 229 27.76 11.90 4.84
CA GLU A 229 28.87 12.71 4.32
C GLU A 229 28.50 13.37 2.99
N HIS A 230 27.83 12.63 2.10
CA HIS A 230 27.32 13.16 0.85
C HIS A 230 26.27 14.27 1.09
N GLN A 231 25.35 14.08 2.04
CA GLN A 231 24.39 15.12 2.42
C GLN A 231 25.08 16.36 2.98
N LYS A 232 26.08 16.20 3.86
CA LYS A 232 26.89 17.31 4.38
C LYS A 232 27.63 18.04 3.26
N ARG A 233 28.17 17.31 2.29
CA ARG A 233 28.82 17.89 1.11
C ARG A 233 27.84 18.71 0.28
N ILE A 234 26.63 18.21 0.03
CA ILE A 234 25.58 18.98 -0.67
C ILE A 234 25.21 20.23 0.13
N GLN A 235 25.03 20.11 1.44
CA GLN A 235 24.71 21.25 2.30
C GLN A 235 25.82 22.31 2.28
N TYR A 236 27.08 21.87 2.30
CA TYR A 236 28.23 22.76 2.16
C TYR A 236 28.19 23.47 0.81
N LEU A 237 28.01 22.74 -0.29
CA LEU A 237 27.90 23.32 -1.63
C LEU A 237 26.76 24.35 -1.72
N ILE A 238 25.59 24.05 -1.16
CA ILE A 238 24.46 25.00 -1.11
C ILE A 238 24.81 26.25 -0.31
N ALA A 239 25.57 26.12 0.79
CA ALA A 239 25.94 27.25 1.62
C ALA A 239 27.05 28.11 1.01
N THR A 240 27.96 27.51 0.23
CA THR A 240 29.09 28.21 -0.38
C THR A 240 28.81 28.75 -1.77
N LEU A 241 27.95 28.08 -2.53
CA LEU A 241 27.61 28.47 -3.89
C LEU A 241 26.43 29.45 -3.81
N ASP A 242 26.70 30.73 -4.06
CA ASP A 242 25.68 31.78 -4.15
C ASP A 242 24.89 31.60 -5.46
N ASP A 243 23.58 31.85 -5.44
CA ASP A 243 22.66 31.55 -6.56
C ASP A 243 23.03 32.23 -7.90
N LYS A 244 23.98 33.18 -7.88
CA LYS A 244 24.52 33.86 -9.06
C LYS A 244 25.50 33.03 -9.90
N GLU A 245 26.18 32.04 -9.32
CA GLU A 245 27.13 31.20 -10.07
C GLU A 245 26.44 30.06 -10.83
N PHE A 246 25.24 29.64 -10.42
CA PHE A 246 24.53 28.53 -11.08
C PHE A 246 23.93 28.90 -12.45
N GLU A 247 23.80 30.21 -12.74
CA GLU A 247 23.37 30.70 -14.06
C GLU A 247 24.56 30.91 -15.02
N GLU A 248 25.80 30.90 -14.51
CA GLU A 248 27.04 31.10 -15.28
C GLU A 248 27.88 29.79 -15.41
N SER A 249 27.65 28.80 -14.54
CA SER A 249 28.46 27.57 -14.43
C SER A 249 27.93 26.34 -15.21
N ASP A 250 27.16 26.51 -16.28
CA ASP A 250 26.92 25.43 -17.28
C ASP A 250 27.78 25.59 -18.55
N ASP A 251 28.75 26.53 -18.57
CA ASP A 251 29.75 26.64 -19.67
C ASP A 251 31.20 26.83 -19.18
N GLU A 252 31.52 26.57 -17.90
CA GLU A 252 32.87 26.85 -17.41
C GLU A 252 33.37 25.89 -16.33
N GLU A 253 33.80 24.69 -16.76
CA GLU A 253 34.80 23.94 -16.00
C GLU A 253 35.90 23.47 -16.96
N GLY A 254 36.91 24.32 -17.09
CA GLY A 254 38.02 24.15 -18.02
C GLY A 254 39.22 25.06 -17.77
N LYS A 255 39.61 25.21 -16.49
CA LYS A 255 40.91 25.65 -15.96
C LYS A 255 41.51 26.99 -16.45
N GLU A 256 41.69 27.86 -15.47
CA GLU A 256 42.63 28.98 -15.39
C GLU A 256 44.05 28.62 -15.86
N GLU A 257 44.67 29.50 -16.65
CA GLU A 257 46.09 29.84 -16.53
C GLU A 257 46.35 31.25 -17.10
N GLU A 258 46.75 32.13 -16.19
CA GLU A 258 47.48 33.40 -16.29
C GLU A 258 47.40 34.31 -17.54
N GLY A 259 47.01 35.57 -17.28
CA GLY A 259 47.25 36.69 -18.18
C GLY A 259 46.91 38.03 -17.54
N ALA A 260 47.86 38.60 -16.82
CA ALA A 260 47.82 39.98 -16.33
C ALA A 260 47.51 40.98 -17.46
N GLY A 261 46.63 41.94 -17.18
CA GLY A 261 46.30 43.05 -18.07
C GLY A 261 45.38 44.05 -17.39
N GLU A 262 46.00 45.03 -16.74
CA GLU A 262 45.41 46.27 -16.24
C GLU A 262 44.46 46.90 -17.27
N ASN A 263 43.32 47.45 -16.82
CA ASN A 263 43.15 48.91 -16.74
C ASN A 263 41.85 49.28 -16.04
N GLU A 264 41.99 50.36 -15.27
CA GLU A 264 41.03 51.22 -14.60
C GLU A 264 39.74 51.48 -15.38
N ASP A 265 38.62 51.53 -14.66
CA ASP A 265 37.81 52.76 -14.53
C ASP A 265 36.71 52.48 -13.50
N GLU A 266 37.06 52.67 -12.22
CA GLU A 266 36.10 52.96 -11.16
C GLU A 266 35.74 54.44 -11.26
N ASP A 267 34.51 54.73 -11.66
CA ASP A 267 33.86 56.00 -11.29
C ASP A 267 32.40 55.73 -10.91
N ASP A 268 32.13 56.02 -9.65
CA ASP A 268 30.82 55.96 -9.00
C ASP A 268 29.78 56.85 -9.68
N SER A 269 28.56 56.33 -9.80
CA SER A 269 27.37 57.18 -9.82
C SER A 269 26.21 56.43 -9.22
N TYR A 270 25.89 56.80 -7.97
CA TYR A 270 24.66 56.48 -7.24
C TYR A 270 23.42 56.57 -8.17
N LYS A 271 22.79 55.43 -8.46
CA LYS A 271 21.50 55.38 -9.17
C LYS A 271 20.40 55.11 -8.16
N LEU A 272 19.58 56.13 -7.89
CA LEU A 272 18.26 55.90 -7.29
C LEU A 272 17.48 54.93 -8.18
N SER A 273 16.79 53.98 -7.54
CA SER A 273 15.94 52.97 -8.17
C SER A 273 14.82 53.59 -9.01
N LEU A 274 15.13 53.92 -10.26
CA LEU A 274 14.16 54.12 -11.33
C LEU A 274 14.58 53.17 -12.44
N ASN A 275 13.69 52.27 -12.83
CA ASN A 275 13.91 51.32 -13.89
C ASN A 275 14.39 52.08 -15.15
N GLU A 276 15.64 51.86 -15.56
CA GLU A 276 16.23 52.58 -16.70
C GLU A 276 15.33 52.38 -17.93
N ARG A 277 15.08 53.47 -18.67
CA ARG A 277 14.24 53.43 -19.87
C ARG A 277 14.88 52.45 -20.86
N THR A 278 14.11 51.48 -21.35
CA THR A 278 14.61 50.46 -22.26
C THR A 278 15.02 51.08 -23.61
N GLU A 279 16.30 51.40 -23.74
CA GLU A 279 16.86 51.84 -25.01
C GLU A 279 16.94 50.65 -25.97
N LEU A 280 16.28 50.77 -27.13
CA LEU A 280 16.41 49.79 -28.20
C LEU A 280 17.82 49.87 -28.79
N LYS A 281 18.74 49.06 -28.26
CA LYS A 281 20.14 48.94 -28.73
C LYS A 281 20.18 48.24 -30.09
N ILE A 282 19.82 48.95 -31.16
CA ILE A 282 19.92 48.44 -32.53
C ILE A 282 21.40 48.30 -32.88
N LYS A 283 21.90 47.05 -32.93
CA LYS A 283 23.29 46.77 -33.31
C LYS A 283 23.58 47.29 -34.73
N THR A 284 24.66 48.05 -34.90
CA THR A 284 25.15 48.47 -36.22
C THR A 284 25.64 47.27 -37.03
N LYS A 285 25.70 47.41 -38.38
CA LYS A 285 26.17 46.33 -39.28
C LYS A 285 27.59 45.87 -38.94
N THR A 286 28.46 46.79 -38.52
CA THR A 286 29.83 46.51 -38.07
C THR A 286 29.84 45.66 -36.79
N ARG A 287 29.00 45.99 -35.80
CA ARG A 287 28.86 45.22 -34.56
C ARG A 287 28.32 43.81 -34.84
N ARG A 288 27.31 43.67 -35.70
CA ARG A 288 26.80 42.34 -36.14
C ARG A 288 27.88 41.51 -36.82
N ASN A 289 28.67 42.11 -37.72
CA ASN A 289 29.75 41.40 -38.40
C ASN A 289 30.88 40.98 -37.46
N LYS A 290 31.22 41.80 -36.45
CA LYS A 290 32.23 41.47 -35.42
C LYS A 290 31.76 40.29 -34.56
N GLU A 291 30.49 40.29 -34.17
CA GLU A 291 29.85 39.20 -33.42
C GLU A 291 29.77 37.90 -34.24
N MET A 292 29.42 37.99 -35.52
CA MET A 292 29.43 36.83 -36.42
C MET A 292 30.83 36.22 -36.57
N ARG A 293 31.87 37.05 -36.72
CA ARG A 293 33.27 36.57 -36.76
C ARG A 293 33.70 35.93 -35.46
N HIS A 294 33.30 36.50 -34.32
CA HIS A 294 33.57 35.92 -33.01
C HIS A 294 32.89 34.56 -32.83
N LYS A 295 31.60 34.47 -33.19
CA LYS A 295 30.84 33.22 -33.16
C LYS A 295 31.46 32.15 -34.05
N GLN A 296 31.89 32.52 -35.27
CA GLN A 296 32.61 31.61 -36.16
C GLN A 296 33.93 31.14 -35.56
N ARG A 297 34.69 32.03 -34.92
CA ARG A 297 35.94 31.66 -34.23
C ARG A 297 35.68 30.67 -33.09
N LEU A 298 34.69 30.93 -32.24
CA LEU A 298 34.31 30.02 -31.16
C LEU A 298 33.84 28.66 -31.70
N GLU A 299 33.05 28.64 -32.78
CA GLU A 299 32.60 27.41 -33.40
C GLU A 299 33.77 26.59 -33.95
N LEU A 300 34.75 27.25 -34.59
CA LEU A 300 35.97 26.59 -35.06
C LEU A 300 36.80 26.06 -33.89
N GLU A 301 36.90 26.81 -32.79
CA GLU A 301 37.62 26.37 -31.60
C GLU A 301 36.95 25.16 -30.95
N LYS A 302 35.61 25.15 -30.83
CA LYS A 302 34.84 23.99 -30.36
C LYS A 302 35.10 22.78 -31.24
N LYS A 303 35.03 22.93 -32.57
CA LYS A 303 35.35 21.85 -33.52
C LYS A 303 36.78 21.33 -33.36
N LEU A 304 37.76 22.20 -33.15
CA LEU A 304 39.14 21.79 -32.91
C LEU A 304 39.31 21.05 -31.58
N LYS A 305 38.61 21.48 -30.51
CA LYS A 305 38.58 20.78 -29.22
C LYS A 305 37.94 19.39 -29.37
N ASP A 306 36.84 19.28 -30.10
CA ASP A 306 36.16 18.00 -30.34
C ASP A 306 37.04 17.05 -31.15
N LEU A 307 37.72 17.54 -32.20
CA LEU A 307 38.67 16.73 -32.96
C LEU A 307 39.86 16.27 -32.10
N LYS A 308 40.38 17.13 -31.21
CA LYS A 308 41.43 16.75 -30.27
C LYS A 308 40.96 15.66 -29.30
N LYS A 309 39.73 15.76 -28.78
CA LYS A 309 39.12 14.72 -27.93
C LYS A 309 38.99 13.41 -28.71
N GLN A 310 38.47 13.45 -29.93
CA GLN A 310 38.36 12.26 -30.79
C GLN A 310 39.72 11.61 -31.03
N ILE A 311 40.77 12.39 -31.33
CA ILE A 311 42.13 11.86 -31.49
C ILE A 311 42.65 11.23 -30.20
N HIS A 312 42.38 11.87 -29.05
CA HIS A 312 42.75 11.34 -27.74
C HIS A 312 42.02 10.03 -27.44
N ASP A 313 40.71 9.96 -27.69
CA ASP A 313 39.90 8.76 -27.51
C ASP A 313 40.35 7.64 -28.43
N LEU A 314 40.68 7.96 -29.70
CA LEU A 314 41.26 7.00 -30.65
C LEU A 314 42.63 6.51 -30.18
N SER A 315 43.47 7.37 -29.58
CA SER A 315 44.75 6.95 -29.00
C SER A 315 44.58 6.05 -27.77
N ASN A 316 43.48 6.21 -27.04
CA ASN A 316 43.15 5.44 -25.85
C ASN A 316 42.24 4.22 -26.15
N LEU A 317 41.93 3.93 -27.42
CA LEU A 317 40.96 2.90 -27.80
C LEU A 317 41.27 1.53 -27.18
N GLU A 318 42.53 1.09 -27.21
CA GLU A 318 42.96 -0.19 -26.66
C GLU A 318 42.70 -0.28 -25.13
N THR A 319 42.90 0.84 -24.42
CA THR A 319 42.60 0.89 -22.98
C THR A 319 41.11 0.83 -22.72
N ILE A 320 40.30 1.54 -23.52
CA ILE A 320 38.84 1.56 -23.46
C ILE A 320 38.27 0.18 -23.79
N GLU A 321 38.76 -0.49 -24.83
CA GLU A 321 38.38 -1.86 -25.19
C GLU A 321 38.65 -2.82 -24.04
N SER A 322 39.85 -2.77 -23.44
CA SER A 322 40.19 -3.60 -22.28
C SER A 322 39.29 -3.33 -21.07
N GLU A 323 38.89 -2.07 -20.86
CA GLU A 323 37.99 -1.68 -19.76
C GLU A 323 36.56 -2.13 -20.02
N VAL A 324 36.09 -2.03 -21.27
CA VAL A 324 34.77 -2.52 -21.70
C VAL A 324 34.71 -4.04 -21.58
N GLU A 325 35.75 -4.78 -21.96
CA GLU A 325 35.81 -6.23 -21.76
C GLU A 325 35.80 -6.62 -20.28
N LYS A 326 36.53 -5.88 -19.42
CA LYS A 326 36.48 -6.05 -17.96
C LYS A 326 35.09 -5.71 -17.38
N LYS A 327 34.42 -4.68 -17.89
CA LYS A 327 33.05 -4.31 -17.51
C LYS A 327 32.04 -5.37 -17.99
N LEU A 328 32.14 -5.86 -19.21
CA LEU A 328 31.25 -6.89 -19.74
C LEU A 328 31.44 -8.23 -19.03
N SER A 329 32.67 -8.60 -18.68
CA SER A 329 32.96 -9.81 -17.90
C SER A 329 32.52 -9.69 -16.42
N SER A 330 32.60 -8.50 -15.81
CA SER A 330 32.08 -8.25 -14.46
C SER A 330 30.55 -8.14 -14.42
N VAL A 331 29.91 -7.57 -15.44
CA VAL A 331 28.44 -7.50 -15.56
C VAL A 331 27.82 -8.89 -15.75
N LYS A 332 28.52 -9.83 -16.43
CA LYS A 332 28.12 -11.25 -16.48
C LYS A 332 28.23 -11.97 -15.13
N LYS A 333 28.78 -11.32 -14.10
CA LYS A 333 28.76 -11.78 -12.69
C LYS A 333 27.95 -10.83 -11.79
N ARG A 334 26.89 -10.19 -12.30
CA ARG A 334 25.86 -9.63 -11.42
C ARG A 334 25.26 -10.80 -10.64
N SER A 335 25.72 -10.98 -9.40
CA SER A 335 25.18 -11.96 -8.46
C SER A 335 23.67 -11.84 -8.48
N GLU A 336 22.97 -12.93 -8.79
CA GLU A 336 21.52 -12.97 -8.75
C GLU A 336 21.04 -12.35 -7.43
N ARG A 337 20.12 -11.39 -7.51
CA ARG A 337 19.62 -10.71 -6.31
C ARG A 337 19.12 -11.78 -5.35
N LYS A 338 19.73 -11.84 -4.15
CA LYS A 338 19.44 -12.86 -3.13
C LYS A 338 17.97 -12.90 -2.69
N TYR A 339 17.24 -11.83 -2.96
CA TYR A 339 15.81 -11.70 -2.67
C TYR A 339 15.06 -11.30 -3.94
N ARG A 340 14.07 -12.12 -4.30
CA ARG A 340 13.09 -11.76 -5.33
C ARG A 340 11.99 -10.96 -4.66
N ARG A 341 11.80 -9.71 -5.07
CA ARG A 341 10.68 -8.90 -4.62
C ARG A 341 9.37 -9.56 -5.07
N HIS A 342 8.45 -9.75 -4.13
CA HIS A 342 7.07 -10.11 -4.45
C HIS A 342 6.17 -8.95 -4.06
N GLY A 343 5.65 -8.24 -5.06
CA GLY A 343 4.92 -7.00 -4.84
C GLY A 343 5.84 -5.81 -4.51
N LYS A 344 5.39 -4.93 -3.58
CA LYS A 344 6.05 -3.64 -3.30
C LYS A 344 7.25 -3.74 -2.37
N HIS A 345 7.23 -4.66 -1.40
CA HIS A 345 8.25 -4.75 -0.35
C HIS A 345 9.24 -5.88 -0.64
N GLU A 346 10.45 -5.74 -0.10
CA GLU A 346 11.44 -6.82 -0.09
C GLU A 346 11.16 -7.74 1.11
N VAL A 347 11.60 -8.99 1.06
CA VAL A 347 11.45 -9.93 2.18
C VAL A 347 12.20 -9.38 3.39
N GLY A 348 11.62 -9.49 4.58
CA GLY A 348 12.15 -8.93 5.82
C GLY A 348 13.59 -9.39 6.10
N SER A 349 14.41 -8.47 6.63
CA SER A 349 15.77 -8.79 7.06
C SER A 349 15.76 -9.78 8.23
N ARG A 350 16.74 -10.69 8.28
CA ARG A 350 16.85 -11.68 9.36
C ARG A 350 17.11 -10.98 10.71
N MET A 351 16.34 -11.35 11.73
CA MET A 351 16.55 -10.89 13.11
C MET A 351 17.89 -11.43 13.64
N ARG A 352 18.70 -10.56 14.25
CA ARG A 352 19.98 -10.94 14.86
C ARG A 352 19.80 -11.27 16.34
N GLY A 353 19.92 -12.55 16.68
CA GLY A 353 20.00 -13.03 18.06
C GLY A 353 21.36 -13.68 18.30
N VAL A 354 22.29 -12.95 18.93
CA VAL A 354 23.61 -13.45 19.32
C VAL A 354 23.77 -13.25 20.82
N SER A 355 24.12 -14.31 21.56
CA SER A 355 24.45 -14.19 22.97
C SER A 355 25.84 -13.56 23.11
N MET A 356 25.88 -12.39 23.75
CA MET A 356 27.13 -11.70 24.07
C MET A 356 27.72 -12.35 25.33
N MET A 357 29.04 -12.60 25.34
CA MET A 357 29.73 -13.02 26.57
C MET A 357 29.71 -11.86 27.57
N THR A 358 28.70 -11.84 28.43
CA THR A 358 28.65 -10.95 29.59
C THR A 358 29.32 -11.66 30.77
N SER A 359 30.41 -11.06 31.26
CA SER A 359 31.17 -11.43 32.45
C SER A 359 32.03 -12.71 32.39
N ILE A 360 33.31 -12.49 32.72
CA ILE A 360 34.36 -13.44 33.10
C ILE A 360 33.91 -14.39 34.24
N GLU A 361 32.86 -14.04 34.98
CA GLU A 361 32.30 -14.84 36.08
C GLU A 361 31.72 -16.20 35.64
N THR A 362 31.19 -16.30 34.42
CA THR A 362 30.64 -17.58 33.91
C THR A 362 31.72 -18.61 33.58
N MET A 363 32.96 -18.18 33.34
CA MET A 363 34.10 -19.09 33.20
C MET A 363 34.50 -19.69 34.55
N ASN A 364 34.46 -18.93 35.65
CA ASN A 364 34.89 -19.41 36.97
C ASN A 364 33.90 -20.39 37.62
N GLN A 365 32.62 -20.39 37.24
CA GLN A 365 31.65 -21.38 37.73
C GLN A 365 31.82 -22.76 37.07
N LYS A 366 32.46 -22.85 35.91
CA LYS A 366 32.60 -24.11 35.15
C LYS A 366 33.92 -24.85 35.37
N TYR A 367 34.92 -24.18 35.96
CA TYR A 367 36.22 -24.75 36.32
C TYR A 367 36.39 -24.97 37.84
N SER A 368 35.32 -24.84 38.62
CA SER A 368 35.30 -25.19 40.05
C SER A 368 34.54 -26.50 40.26
N ILE A 369 35.17 -27.60 39.84
CA ILE A 369 34.97 -28.96 40.37
C ILE A 369 36.35 -29.54 40.58
#